data_AF-W7L1K3-F1
#
_entry.id   AF-W7L1K3-F1
#
_cell.length_a   1.000
_cell.length_b   1.000
_cell.length_c   1.000
_cell.angle_alpha   90.00
_cell.angle_beta   90.00
_cell.angle_gamma   90.00
#
_symmetry.space_group_name_H-M   'P 1'
#
loop_
_entity.id
_entity.type
_entity.pdbx_description
1 polymer ?
#
loop_
_entity_poly.entity_id
_entity_poly.type
_entity_poly.pdbx_seq_one_letter_code
_entity_poly.pdbx_strand_id
1 'polypeptide(L)'
;MKFEGKILFYVKDTYNCVHIYKKKSKGPAEIEKYQEYVDRLKEELTDKLVKAFIVKHEEGRNIYIRCTDTWRTDLNETISPNHQKYINFLSENREDIRFVGPYKAMRRKGLHLCSRGHEWVIEPIKVKRGETCSHCRKKIKESNGAKFITNLLASQKIEFIKEVSMKRFGCDRDFRLDFVICQNNFPLFAIEFNGIQHYKYMRSEYFGGFKGSRERMKRDRIKREFCWSLGLPVVDIPYTESEEQILNTVIYFLKLFELV
;
A
#
# COMPACT_ATOMS: atom_id res chain seq x y z
N MET A 1 -8.49 -19.51 16.33
CA MET A 1 -9.39 -18.42 16.76
C MET A 1 -10.47 -18.28 15.69
N LYS A 2 -11.74 -18.52 16.04
CA LYS A 2 -12.87 -18.33 15.11
C LYS A 2 -13.19 -16.85 14.95
N PHE A 3 -13.56 -16.47 13.73
CA PHE A 3 -14.05 -15.12 13.44
C PHE A 3 -14.99 -15.11 12.24
N GLU A 4 -15.86 -14.11 12.21
CA GLU A 4 -16.63 -13.78 11.02
C GLU A 4 -15.76 -12.95 10.07
N GLY A 5 -15.78 -13.32 8.80
CA GLY A 5 -14.89 -12.74 7.83
C GLY A 5 -15.39 -12.88 6.41
N LYS A 6 -14.55 -12.45 5.49
CA LYS A 6 -14.80 -12.58 4.06
C LYS A 6 -13.50 -12.79 3.30
N ILE A 7 -13.64 -13.29 2.09
CA ILE A 7 -12.57 -13.42 1.12
C ILE A 7 -12.79 -12.38 0.04
N LEU A 8 -11.83 -11.49 -0.14
CA LEU A 8 -11.78 -10.53 -1.24
C LEU A 8 -10.80 -11.09 -2.28
N PHE A 9 -11.22 -11.27 -3.52
CA PHE A 9 -10.35 -11.86 -4.53
C PHE A 9 -10.54 -11.24 -5.91
N TYR A 10 -9.47 -11.28 -6.70
CA TYR A 10 -9.32 -10.61 -7.99
C TYR A 10 -9.20 -11.68 -9.07
N VAL A 11 -10.06 -11.61 -10.08
CA VAL A 11 -10.10 -12.61 -11.17
C VAL A 11 -10.01 -11.92 -12.52
N LYS A 12 -9.15 -12.43 -13.39
CA LYS A 12 -9.09 -12.02 -14.80
C LYS A 12 -10.16 -12.72 -15.61
N ASP A 13 -10.87 -11.96 -16.43
CA ASP A 13 -11.71 -12.53 -17.48
C ASP A 13 -10.89 -12.87 -18.75
N THR A 14 -11.57 -13.35 -19.79
CA THR A 14 -10.97 -13.70 -21.08
C THR A 14 -10.36 -12.51 -21.83
N TYR A 15 -10.69 -11.28 -21.43
CA TYR A 15 -10.15 -10.04 -22.00
C TYR A 15 -9.03 -9.43 -21.14
N ASN A 16 -8.55 -10.14 -20.11
CA ASN A 16 -7.59 -9.67 -19.11
C ASN A 16 -8.09 -8.50 -18.26
N CYS A 17 -9.40 -8.24 -18.22
CA CYS A 17 -9.96 -7.31 -17.26
C CYS A 17 -10.00 -7.96 -15.88
N VAL A 18 -9.54 -7.22 -14.86
CA VAL A 18 -9.51 -7.71 -13.48
C VAL A 18 -10.79 -7.30 -12.76
N HIS A 19 -11.52 -8.28 -12.25
CA HIS A 19 -12.77 -8.12 -11.52
C HIS A 19 -12.57 -8.43 -10.04
N ILE A 20 -13.26 -7.70 -9.16
CA ILE A 20 -13.16 -7.84 -7.71
C ILE A 20 -14.42 -8.53 -7.17
N TYR A 21 -14.22 -9.60 -6.41
CA TYR A 21 -15.30 -10.37 -5.77
C TYR A 21 -15.14 -10.43 -4.25
N LYS A 22 -16.28 -10.44 -3.54
CA LYS A 22 -16.34 -10.54 -2.08
C LYS A 22 -17.20 -11.75 -1.68
N LYS A 23 -16.64 -12.68 -0.91
CA LYS A 23 -17.36 -13.85 -0.37
C LYS A 23 -17.39 -13.82 1.15
N LYS A 24 -18.56 -13.60 1.75
CA LYS A 24 -18.74 -13.63 3.22
C LYS A 24 -18.80 -15.07 3.75
N SER A 25 -18.29 -15.28 4.96
CA SER A 25 -18.51 -16.51 5.71
C SER A 25 -19.98 -16.65 6.11
N LYS A 26 -20.49 -17.88 6.20
CA LYS A 26 -21.86 -18.14 6.72
C LYS A 26 -22.00 -17.91 8.22
N GLY A 27 -20.89 -17.87 8.93
CA GLY A 27 -20.78 -17.63 10.37
C GLY A 27 -19.30 -17.70 10.80
N PRO A 28 -19.00 -17.62 12.11
CA PRO A 28 -17.63 -17.67 12.59
C PRO A 28 -16.90 -18.95 12.18
N ALA A 29 -15.71 -18.81 11.62
CA ALA A 29 -14.88 -19.93 11.17
C ALA A 29 -13.42 -19.74 11.57
N GLU A 30 -12.70 -20.85 11.70
CA GLU A 30 -11.24 -20.84 11.90
C GLU A 30 -10.54 -20.36 10.62
N ILE A 31 -9.33 -19.80 10.75
CA ILE A 31 -8.58 -19.23 9.62
C ILE A 31 -8.28 -20.27 8.53
N GLU A 32 -8.08 -21.52 8.93
CA GLU A 32 -7.78 -22.67 8.06
C GLU A 32 -8.91 -22.90 7.04
N LYS A 33 -10.17 -22.72 7.43
CA LYS A 33 -11.31 -22.87 6.50
C LYS A 33 -11.33 -21.82 5.40
N TYR A 34 -10.89 -20.60 5.71
CA TYR A 34 -10.75 -19.55 4.69
C TYR A 34 -9.56 -19.87 3.76
N GLN A 35 -8.48 -20.43 4.29
CA GLN A 35 -7.31 -20.85 3.51
C GLN A 35 -7.67 -21.98 2.55
N GLU A 36 -8.35 -23.01 3.02
CA GLU A 36 -8.87 -24.10 2.19
C GLU A 36 -9.76 -23.59 1.04
N TYR A 37 -10.58 -22.57 1.30
CA TYR A 37 -11.39 -21.95 0.24
C TYR A 37 -10.53 -21.20 -0.78
N VAL A 38 -9.53 -20.44 -0.32
CA VAL A 38 -8.58 -19.76 -1.22
C VAL A 38 -7.79 -20.77 -2.05
N ASP A 39 -7.41 -21.91 -1.48
CA ASP A 39 -6.66 -22.94 -2.20
C ASP A 39 -7.52 -23.63 -3.26
N ARG A 40 -8.80 -23.92 -2.96
CA ARG A 40 -9.76 -24.36 -4.01
C ARG A 40 -9.93 -23.31 -5.11
N LEU A 41 -10.00 -22.02 -4.79
CA LEU A 41 -10.07 -20.97 -5.80
C LEU A 41 -8.85 -20.98 -6.72
N LYS A 42 -7.65 -21.25 -6.20
CA LYS A 42 -6.43 -21.37 -7.02
C LYS A 42 -6.52 -22.55 -7.97
N GLU A 43 -7.06 -23.69 -7.51
CA GLU A 43 -7.26 -24.88 -8.35
C GLU A 43 -8.30 -24.64 -9.45
N GLU A 44 -9.44 -24.01 -9.12
CA GLU A 44 -10.54 -23.78 -10.06
C GLU A 44 -10.24 -22.69 -11.09
N LEU A 45 -9.62 -21.58 -10.66
CA LEU A 45 -9.38 -20.41 -11.49
C LEU A 45 -7.99 -20.41 -12.12
N THR A 46 -7.04 -21.18 -11.59
CA THR A 46 -5.69 -21.33 -12.11
C THR A 46 -5.00 -19.96 -12.33
N ASP A 47 -4.63 -19.64 -13.57
CA ASP A 47 -3.98 -18.39 -13.98
C ASP A 47 -4.90 -17.16 -13.94
N LYS A 48 -6.23 -17.38 -13.85
CA LYS A 48 -7.21 -16.30 -13.75
C LYS A 48 -7.26 -15.67 -12.37
N LEU A 49 -6.93 -16.41 -11.30
CA LEU A 49 -6.88 -15.83 -9.96
C LEU A 49 -5.63 -14.97 -9.83
N VAL A 50 -5.83 -13.66 -9.66
CA VAL A 50 -4.72 -12.70 -9.56
C VAL A 50 -4.23 -12.59 -8.12
N LYS A 51 -5.16 -12.44 -7.18
CA LYS A 51 -4.86 -12.22 -5.77
C LYS A 51 -6.08 -12.53 -4.91
N ALA A 52 -5.88 -13.03 -3.70
CA ALA A 52 -6.94 -13.16 -2.70
C ALA A 52 -6.48 -12.69 -1.32
N PHE A 53 -7.42 -12.13 -0.56
CA PHE A 53 -7.25 -11.66 0.79
C PHE A 53 -8.26 -12.33 1.71
N ILE A 54 -7.81 -12.71 2.90
CA ILE A 54 -8.69 -13.08 4.01
C ILE A 54 -8.83 -11.86 4.90
N VAL A 55 -10.08 -11.47 5.14
CA VAL A 55 -10.45 -10.25 5.86
C VAL A 55 -11.31 -10.66 7.05
N LYS A 56 -10.86 -10.32 8.26
CA LYS A 56 -11.62 -10.45 9.50
C LYS A 56 -12.45 -9.19 9.73
N HIS A 57 -13.68 -9.35 10.18
CA HIS A 57 -14.51 -8.24 10.62
C HIS A 57 -14.40 -8.07 12.14
N GLU A 58 -14.01 -6.88 12.61
CA GLU A 58 -13.94 -6.52 14.03
C GLU A 58 -14.53 -5.12 14.24
N GLU A 59 -15.52 -4.99 15.13
CA GLU A 59 -16.03 -3.69 15.62
C GLU A 59 -16.31 -2.66 14.51
N GLY A 60 -16.89 -3.11 13.39
CA GLY A 60 -17.22 -2.25 12.24
C GLY A 60 -16.04 -1.92 11.33
N ARG A 61 -14.90 -2.59 11.48
CA ARG A 61 -13.70 -2.44 10.65
C ARG A 61 -13.27 -3.77 10.05
N ASN A 62 -12.62 -3.68 8.90
CA ASN A 62 -11.98 -4.83 8.26
C ASN A 62 -10.50 -4.87 8.59
N ILE A 63 -10.05 -6.06 8.99
CA ILE A 63 -8.66 -6.38 9.25
C ILE A 63 -8.21 -7.41 8.23
N TYR A 64 -7.33 -6.99 7.33
CA TYR A 64 -6.67 -7.86 6.35
C TYR A 64 -5.63 -8.69 7.08
N ILE A 65 -5.88 -9.98 7.22
CA ILE A 65 -5.06 -10.89 8.03
C ILE A 65 -4.15 -11.78 7.18
N ARG A 66 -4.50 -12.02 5.91
CA ARG A 66 -3.70 -12.81 4.98
C ARG A 66 -3.93 -12.37 3.55
N CYS A 67 -2.89 -12.50 2.72
CA CYS A 67 -2.92 -12.32 1.27
C CYS A 67 -2.28 -13.56 0.62
N THR A 68 -2.66 -13.87 -0.62
CA THR A 68 -1.99 -14.89 -1.44
C THR A 68 -0.55 -14.51 -1.77
N ASP A 69 -0.29 -13.21 -1.91
CA ASP A 69 1.03 -12.67 -2.27
C ASP A 69 1.51 -11.68 -1.22
N THR A 70 2.73 -11.91 -0.73
CA THR A 70 3.39 -11.01 0.20
C THR A 70 4.46 -10.23 -0.57
N TRP A 71 4.29 -8.90 -0.67
CA TRP A 71 5.28 -8.04 -1.33
C TRP A 71 6.42 -7.58 -0.40
N ARG A 72 6.22 -7.67 0.92
CA ARG A 72 7.26 -7.40 1.92
C ARG A 72 7.76 -8.70 2.53
N THR A 73 8.73 -9.30 1.87
CA THR A 73 9.41 -10.52 2.35
C THR A 73 10.54 -10.19 3.34
N ASP A 74 10.88 -8.91 3.49
CA ASP A 74 11.92 -8.42 4.40
C ASP A 74 11.43 -8.22 5.84
N LEU A 75 10.18 -8.56 6.16
CA LEU A 75 9.61 -8.40 7.49
C LEU A 75 9.80 -9.66 8.33
N ASN A 76 9.82 -9.48 9.65
CA ASN A 76 9.88 -10.63 10.56
C ASN A 76 8.58 -11.43 10.51
N GLU A 77 8.66 -12.70 10.13
CA GLU A 77 7.56 -13.66 10.26
C GLU A 77 7.28 -14.02 11.73
N THR A 78 8.30 -13.91 12.59
CA THR A 78 8.21 -14.21 14.02
C THR A 78 8.52 -12.99 14.87
N ILE A 79 7.66 -12.74 15.86
CA ILE A 79 7.84 -11.63 16.80
C ILE A 79 8.44 -12.20 18.08
N SER A 80 9.73 -11.92 18.31
CA SER A 80 10.37 -12.26 19.59
C SER A 80 9.79 -11.41 20.73
N PRO A 81 9.90 -11.86 22.00
CA PRO A 81 9.41 -11.06 23.13
C PRO A 81 10.00 -9.65 23.19
N ASN A 82 11.27 -9.48 22.80
CA ASN A 82 11.92 -8.17 22.74
C ASN A 82 11.40 -7.30 21.59
N HIS A 83 11.07 -7.92 20.45
CA HIS A 83 10.40 -7.23 19.34
C HIS A 83 9.01 -6.74 19.79
N GLN A 84 8.21 -7.60 20.44
CA GLN A 84 6.89 -7.22 20.95
C GLN A 84 6.97 -6.07 21.97
N LYS A 85 7.92 -6.15 22.93
CA LYS A 85 8.16 -5.05 23.88
C LYS A 85 8.47 -3.73 23.20
N TYR A 86 9.16 -3.76 22.06
CA TYR A 86 9.46 -2.55 21.31
C TYR A 86 8.22 -2.02 20.56
N ILE A 87 7.44 -2.90 19.94
CA ILE A 87 6.17 -2.53 19.30
C ILE A 87 5.22 -1.90 20.34
N ASN A 88 5.05 -2.52 21.51
CA ASN A 88 4.19 -2.00 22.59
C ASN A 88 4.66 -0.61 23.05
N PHE A 89 5.97 -0.44 23.23
CA PHE A 89 6.52 0.88 23.57
C PHE A 89 6.14 1.93 22.52
N LEU A 90 6.23 1.61 21.23
CA LEU A 90 5.86 2.54 20.17
C LEU A 90 4.36 2.85 20.20
N SER A 91 3.49 1.86 20.36
CA SER A 91 2.04 2.12 20.43
C SER A 91 1.65 2.99 21.62
N GLU A 92 2.35 2.87 22.76
CA GLU A 92 2.04 3.63 23.98
C GLU A 92 2.66 5.03 23.99
N ASN A 93 3.82 5.22 23.35
CA ASN A 93 4.62 6.45 23.52
C ASN A 93 4.86 7.20 22.21
N ARG A 94 4.68 6.56 21.04
CA ARG A 94 5.09 7.05 19.72
C ARG A 94 4.13 6.57 18.62
N GLU A 95 2.85 6.91 18.74
CA GLU A 95 1.82 6.59 17.72
C GLU A 95 2.18 7.12 16.31
N ASP A 96 3.09 8.10 16.22
CA ASP A 96 3.60 8.67 14.97
C ASP A 96 4.56 7.73 14.20
N ILE A 97 5.05 6.65 14.84
CA ILE A 97 6.04 5.73 14.27
C ILE A 97 5.61 4.28 14.45
N ARG A 98 5.73 3.51 13.37
CA ARG A 98 5.62 2.06 13.36
C ARG A 98 6.97 1.42 13.05
N PHE A 99 7.31 0.33 13.75
CA PHE A 99 8.40 -0.55 13.36
C PHE A 99 7.85 -1.63 12.42
N VAL A 100 8.42 -1.73 11.22
CA VAL A 100 7.92 -2.66 10.18
C VAL A 100 8.98 -3.69 9.76
N GLY A 101 10.27 -3.37 9.89
CA GLY A 101 11.35 -4.25 9.43
C GLY A 101 11.68 -5.41 10.38
N PRO A 102 12.76 -6.15 10.07
CA PRO A 102 13.17 -7.27 10.90
C PRO A 102 13.87 -6.79 12.16
N TYR A 103 13.30 -7.14 13.33
CA TYR A 103 13.91 -6.85 14.63
C TYR A 103 15.07 -7.79 14.90
N LYS A 104 16.27 -7.22 15.01
CA LYS A 104 17.50 -7.95 15.39
C LYS A 104 17.94 -7.64 16.81
N ALA A 105 18.08 -6.35 17.14
CA ALA A 105 18.39 -5.87 18.48
C ALA A 105 18.16 -4.35 18.58
N MET A 106 18.12 -3.80 19.79
CA MET A 106 17.93 -2.35 20.01
C MET A 106 18.97 -1.45 19.32
N ARG A 107 20.21 -1.93 19.18
CA ARG A 107 21.34 -1.21 18.52
C ARG A 107 21.61 -1.67 17.08
N ARG A 108 20.72 -2.49 16.50
CA ARG A 108 20.80 -2.89 15.10
C ARG A 108 19.72 -2.14 14.34
N LYS A 109 20.10 -1.55 13.21
CA LYS A 109 19.18 -0.80 12.37
C LYS A 109 18.02 -1.70 11.91
N GLY A 110 16.82 -1.14 11.89
CA GLY A 110 15.61 -1.74 11.34
C GLY A 110 14.75 -0.69 10.65
N LEU A 111 13.78 -1.16 9.87
CA LEU A 111 12.90 -0.31 9.07
C LEU A 111 11.76 0.25 9.91
N HIS A 112 11.57 1.55 9.87
CA HIS A 112 10.49 2.27 10.52
C HIS A 112 9.66 3.03 9.48
N LEU A 113 8.38 3.22 9.77
CA LEU A 113 7.40 3.97 8.98
C LEU A 113 6.78 5.06 9.85
N CYS A 114 6.68 6.29 9.36
CA CYS A 114 6.01 7.38 10.09
C CYS A 114 4.59 7.56 9.59
N SER A 115 3.76 8.25 10.37
CA SER A 115 2.39 8.66 10.01
C SER A 115 2.25 9.45 8.70
N ARG A 116 3.34 10.05 8.19
CA ARG A 116 3.39 10.72 6.87
C ARG A 116 3.80 9.81 5.72
N GLY A 117 3.92 8.51 5.95
CA GLY A 117 4.22 7.49 4.94
C GLY A 117 5.67 7.39 4.48
N HIS A 118 6.63 7.96 5.22
CA HIS A 118 8.06 7.78 4.90
C HIS A 118 8.62 6.56 5.60
N GLU A 119 9.36 5.74 4.85
CA GLU A 119 10.19 4.68 5.40
C GLU A 119 11.61 5.20 5.66
N TRP A 120 12.20 4.84 6.80
CA TRP A 120 13.63 5.06 7.05
C TRP A 120 14.22 3.98 7.95
N VAL A 121 15.53 3.77 7.78
CA VAL A 121 16.27 2.73 8.50
C VAL A 121 17.03 3.37 9.66
N ILE A 122 16.72 2.95 10.89
CA ILE A 122 17.35 3.46 12.11
C ILE A 122 17.38 2.41 13.22
N GLU A 123 18.25 2.59 14.21
CA GLU A 123 18.29 1.75 15.42
C GLU A 123 17.08 2.03 16.33
N PRO A 124 16.36 0.99 16.80
CA PRO A 124 15.25 1.14 17.74
C PRO A 124 15.57 1.98 18.99
N ILE A 125 16.80 1.88 19.51
CA ILE A 125 17.22 2.65 20.70
C ILE A 125 17.23 4.16 20.45
N LYS A 126 17.51 4.61 19.22
CA LYS A 126 17.51 6.04 18.88
C LYS A 126 16.09 6.58 18.80
N VAL A 127 15.17 5.78 18.26
CA VAL A 127 13.73 6.10 18.25
C VAL A 127 13.18 6.18 19.67
N LYS A 128 13.56 5.25 20.56
CA LYS A 128 13.22 5.32 22.00
C LYS A 128 13.71 6.61 22.66
N ARG A 129 14.85 7.13 22.24
CA ARG A 129 15.45 8.39 22.75
C ARG A 129 14.86 9.65 22.11
N GLY A 130 13.85 9.52 21.24
CA GLY A 130 13.14 10.66 20.64
C GLY A 130 13.55 11.01 19.21
N GLU A 131 14.39 10.23 18.54
CA GLU A 131 14.66 10.47 17.11
C GLU A 131 13.36 10.33 16.30
N THR A 132 13.20 11.19 15.29
CA THR A 132 12.03 11.27 14.41
C THR A 132 12.42 10.95 12.96
N CYS A 133 11.42 10.93 12.07
CA CYS A 133 11.63 10.68 10.66
C CYS A 133 12.58 11.72 10.02
N SER A 134 13.71 11.25 9.50
CA SER A 134 14.70 12.11 8.83
C SER A 134 14.16 12.78 7.57
N HIS A 135 13.17 12.18 6.90
CA HIS A 135 12.50 12.78 5.73
C HIS A 135 11.61 13.94 6.14
N CYS A 136 10.83 13.80 7.22
CA CYS A 136 9.99 14.88 7.74
C CYS A 136 10.82 16.08 8.23
N ARG A 137 12.02 15.83 8.77
CA ARG A 137 12.93 16.90 9.20
C ARG A 137 13.53 17.68 8.02
N LYS A 138 13.70 17.04 6.87
CA LYS A 138 14.19 17.71 5.66
C LYS A 138 13.07 18.55 5.05
N LYS A 139 13.39 19.78 4.63
CA LYS A 139 12.49 20.61 3.81
C LYS A 139 12.46 20.09 2.37
N ILE A 140 11.78 18.96 2.15
CA ILE A 140 11.54 18.42 0.81
C ILE A 140 10.37 19.21 0.21
N LYS A 141 10.53 19.68 -1.03
CA LYS A 141 9.42 20.30 -1.78
C LYS A 141 8.46 19.20 -2.24
N GLU A 142 7.24 19.24 -1.74
CA GLU A 142 6.11 18.43 -2.21
C GLU A 142 5.06 19.35 -2.86
N SER A 143 4.32 18.85 -3.86
CA SER A 143 3.22 19.60 -4.46
C SER A 143 2.08 19.78 -3.45
N ASN A 144 1.26 20.85 -3.61
CA ASN A 144 0.13 21.07 -2.71
C ASN A 144 -0.84 19.88 -2.70
N GLY A 145 -1.13 19.28 -3.85
CA GLY A 145 -1.99 18.09 -3.93
C GLY A 145 -1.38 16.86 -3.24
N ALA A 146 -0.09 16.57 -3.44
CA ALA A 146 0.56 15.46 -2.73
C ALA A 146 0.62 15.69 -1.21
N LYS A 147 0.83 16.95 -0.79
CA LYS A 147 0.76 17.36 0.63
C LYS A 147 -0.64 17.17 1.19
N PHE A 148 -1.67 17.56 0.44
CA PHE A 148 -3.07 17.37 0.81
C PHE A 148 -3.40 15.90 0.99
N ILE A 149 -3.04 15.03 0.03
CA ILE A 149 -3.22 13.57 0.14
C ILE A 149 -2.48 13.01 1.37
N THR A 150 -1.23 13.43 1.59
CA THR A 150 -0.43 13.00 2.76
C THR A 150 -1.14 13.35 4.07
N ASN A 151 -1.64 14.58 4.19
CA ASN A 151 -2.34 15.05 5.40
C ASN A 151 -3.70 14.37 5.57
N LEU A 152 -4.42 14.13 4.48
CA LEU A 152 -5.69 13.41 4.49
C LEU A 152 -5.50 11.99 5.02
N LEU A 153 -4.58 11.22 4.43
CA LEU A 153 -4.32 9.84 4.86
C LEU A 153 -3.82 9.78 6.31
N ALA A 154 -2.92 10.70 6.71
CA ALA A 154 -2.41 10.77 8.07
C ALA A 154 -3.50 11.13 9.10
N SER A 155 -4.40 12.07 8.78
CA SER A 155 -5.49 12.46 9.70
C SER A 155 -6.54 11.36 9.89
N GLN A 156 -6.75 10.54 8.85
CA GLN A 156 -7.59 9.34 8.91
C GLN A 156 -6.88 8.13 9.54
N LYS A 157 -5.63 8.29 10.03
CA LYS A 157 -4.78 7.21 10.57
C LYS A 157 -4.62 6.02 9.61
N ILE A 158 -4.61 6.29 8.30
CA ILE A 158 -4.40 5.28 7.27
C ILE A 158 -2.91 4.96 7.18
N GLU A 159 -2.58 3.68 7.08
CA GLU A 159 -1.21 3.23 6.82
C GLU A 159 -0.91 3.32 5.32
N PHE A 160 0.11 4.08 4.95
CA PHE A 160 0.55 4.23 3.57
C PHE A 160 2.06 4.44 3.49
N ILE A 161 2.61 4.26 2.29
CA ILE A 161 4.03 4.48 2.01
C ILE A 161 4.18 5.38 0.78
N LYS A 162 5.06 6.36 0.86
CA LYS A 162 5.37 7.29 -0.23
C LYS A 162 6.51 6.79 -1.10
N GLU A 163 6.46 7.12 -2.39
CA GLU A 163 7.55 6.93 -3.35
C GLU A 163 8.11 5.50 -3.43
N VAL A 164 7.21 4.51 -3.40
CA VAL A 164 7.57 3.09 -3.34
C VAL A 164 8.17 2.63 -4.67
N SER A 165 9.42 2.17 -4.65
CA SER A 165 10.04 1.55 -5.84
C SER A 165 9.30 0.28 -6.26
N MET A 166 8.97 0.19 -7.54
CA MET A 166 8.33 -0.97 -8.14
C MET A 166 9.25 -2.21 -8.21
N LYS A 167 10.56 -2.03 -8.01
CA LYS A 167 11.48 -3.15 -7.80
C LYS A 167 11.11 -3.98 -6.58
N ARG A 168 10.49 -3.37 -5.56
CA ARG A 168 9.98 -4.10 -4.37
C ARG A 168 8.88 -5.10 -4.71
N PHE A 169 8.25 -4.95 -5.87
CA PHE A 169 7.22 -5.85 -6.37
C PHE A 169 7.73 -6.77 -7.49
N GLY A 170 9.04 -6.76 -7.78
CA GLY A 170 9.64 -7.56 -8.85
C GLY A 170 9.63 -6.92 -10.24
N CYS A 171 9.39 -5.62 -10.36
CA CYS A 171 9.50 -4.94 -11.65
C CYS A 171 10.97 -4.74 -12.03
N ASP A 172 11.35 -5.05 -13.27
CA ASP A 172 12.71 -4.81 -13.78
C ASP A 172 13.08 -3.31 -13.79
N ARG A 173 12.07 -2.45 -13.90
CA ARG A 173 12.24 -1.00 -13.98
C ARG A 173 12.02 -0.35 -12.62
N ASP A 174 12.89 0.60 -12.30
CA ASP A 174 12.77 1.38 -11.05
C ASP A 174 11.79 2.56 -11.21
N PHE A 175 10.55 2.23 -11.53
CA PHE A 175 9.45 3.17 -11.43
C PHE A 175 9.04 3.31 -9.95
N ARG A 176 8.50 4.46 -9.56
CA ARG A 176 8.05 4.70 -8.19
C ARG A 176 6.57 4.96 -8.17
N LEU A 177 5.86 4.38 -7.21
CA LEU A 177 4.47 4.67 -6.90
C LEU A 177 4.40 5.82 -5.90
N ASP A 178 3.57 6.83 -6.15
CA ASP A 178 3.53 8.03 -5.29
C ASP A 178 3.06 7.70 -3.88
N PHE A 179 1.95 6.96 -3.79
CA PHE A 179 1.41 6.44 -2.53
C PHE A 179 0.98 4.99 -2.71
N VAL A 180 1.36 4.13 -1.77
CA VAL A 180 0.84 2.77 -1.66
C VAL A 180 0.07 2.67 -0.34
N ILE A 181 -1.25 2.49 -0.44
CA ILE A 181 -2.11 2.26 0.73
C ILE A 181 -1.97 0.79 1.12
N CYS A 182 -1.71 0.55 2.40
CA CYS A 182 -1.49 -0.80 2.90
C CYS A 182 -2.18 -1.02 4.24
N GLN A 183 -2.43 -2.29 4.57
CA GLN A 183 -2.85 -2.68 5.90
C GLN A 183 -2.16 -3.98 6.27
N ASN A 184 -1.59 -4.04 7.48
CA ASN A 184 -0.85 -5.22 7.95
C ASN A 184 0.19 -5.72 6.95
N ASN A 185 0.91 -4.77 6.33
CA ASN A 185 1.91 -5.01 5.29
C ASN A 185 1.36 -5.49 3.94
N PHE A 186 0.06 -5.65 3.75
CA PHE A 186 -0.52 -5.99 2.46
C PHE A 186 -0.83 -4.72 1.66
N PRO A 187 -0.42 -4.64 0.38
CA PRO A 187 -0.66 -3.48 -0.45
C PRO A 187 -2.08 -3.61 -1.03
N LEU A 188 -2.93 -2.62 -0.76
CA LEU A 188 -4.35 -2.68 -1.11
C LEU A 188 -4.61 -1.99 -2.45
N PHE A 189 -4.14 -0.75 -2.59
CA PHE A 189 -4.17 0.01 -3.83
C PHE A 189 -3.09 1.09 -3.80
N ALA A 190 -2.73 1.62 -4.96
CA ALA A 190 -1.83 2.75 -5.12
C ALA A 190 -2.60 4.00 -5.55
N ILE A 191 -2.09 5.17 -5.18
CA ILE A 191 -2.56 6.46 -5.67
C ILE A 191 -1.40 7.14 -6.39
N GLU A 192 -1.67 7.64 -7.58
CA GLU A 192 -0.75 8.37 -8.44
C GLU A 192 -1.25 9.81 -8.60
N PHE A 193 -0.47 10.78 -8.15
CA PHE A 193 -0.82 12.19 -8.29
C PHE A 193 -0.11 12.79 -9.50
N ASN A 194 -0.80 12.71 -10.64
CA ASN A 194 -0.22 12.97 -11.95
C ASN A 194 -0.18 14.47 -12.26
N GLY A 195 1.04 15.03 -12.34
CA GLY A 195 1.30 16.40 -12.78
C GLY A 195 0.83 16.73 -14.22
N ILE A 196 0.93 18.00 -14.61
CA ILE A 196 0.63 18.50 -15.98
C ILE A 196 1.37 17.75 -17.09
N GLN A 197 2.47 17.10 -16.71
CA GLN A 197 3.30 16.24 -17.54
C GLN A 197 2.60 14.99 -18.08
N HIS A 198 1.44 14.60 -17.52
CA HIS A 198 0.62 13.48 -18.01
C HIS A 198 -0.48 13.91 -18.99
N TYR A 199 -0.87 15.20 -19.00
CA TYR A 199 -2.08 15.66 -19.70
C TYR A 199 -1.81 16.57 -20.90
N LYS A 200 -0.63 17.22 -21.00
CA LYS A 200 -0.27 18.05 -22.17
C LYS A 200 0.87 17.43 -22.98
N TYR A 201 0.68 17.37 -24.31
CA TYR A 201 1.77 17.27 -25.28
C TYR A 201 2.68 18.48 -25.08
N MET A 202 3.74 18.34 -24.29
CA MET A 202 4.66 19.44 -24.07
C MET A 202 5.62 19.56 -25.26
N ARG A 203 5.54 20.69 -25.97
CA ARG A 203 6.48 21.09 -27.03
C ARG A 203 7.84 21.58 -26.50
N SER A 204 8.08 21.63 -25.19
CA SER A 204 9.35 22.14 -24.66
C SER A 204 10.48 21.11 -24.81
N GLU A 205 11.60 21.54 -25.41
CA GLU A 205 12.78 20.72 -25.66
C GLU A 205 13.43 20.22 -24.34
N TYR A 206 13.21 20.91 -23.24
CA TYR A 206 13.69 20.55 -21.89
C TYR A 206 13.19 19.19 -21.37
N PHE A 207 12.06 18.67 -21.89
CA PHE A 207 11.47 17.39 -21.46
C PHE A 207 11.30 16.40 -22.63
N GLY A 208 12.11 16.54 -23.69
CA GLY A 208 12.19 15.57 -24.79
C GLY A 208 11.08 15.66 -25.86
N GLY A 209 10.29 16.74 -25.86
CA GLY A 209 9.26 17.01 -26.87
C GLY A 209 8.23 15.87 -27.07
N PHE A 210 7.74 15.70 -28.30
CA PHE A 210 6.75 14.67 -28.65
C PHE A 210 7.20 13.23 -28.36
N LYS A 211 8.50 12.93 -28.49
CA LYS A 211 9.07 11.63 -28.13
C LYS A 211 8.98 11.38 -26.62
N GLY A 212 9.33 12.38 -25.80
CA GLY A 212 9.20 12.32 -24.34
C GLY A 212 7.76 12.18 -23.85
N SER A 213 6.77 12.76 -24.53
CA SER A 213 5.34 12.52 -24.24
C SER A 213 4.90 11.09 -24.55
N ARG A 214 5.34 10.51 -25.67
CA ARG A 214 5.00 9.13 -26.05
C ARG A 214 5.65 8.09 -25.14
N GLU A 215 6.90 8.33 -24.73
CA GLU A 215 7.61 7.49 -23.76
C GLU A 215 6.97 7.55 -22.37
N ARG A 216 6.49 8.73 -21.94
CA ARG A 216 5.72 8.88 -20.69
C ARG A 216 4.42 8.08 -20.71
N MET A 217 3.62 8.19 -21.78
CA MET A 217 2.40 7.38 -21.93
C MET A 217 2.71 5.87 -21.93
N LYS A 218 3.79 5.44 -22.60
CA LYS A 218 4.23 4.04 -22.59
C LYS A 218 4.66 3.59 -21.18
N ARG A 219 5.37 4.45 -20.45
CA ARG A 219 5.81 4.20 -19.07
C ARG A 219 4.61 4.05 -18.13
N ASP A 220 3.65 4.95 -18.20
CA ASP A 220 2.44 4.90 -17.35
C ASP A 220 1.61 3.66 -17.67
N ARG A 221 1.49 3.30 -18.94
CA ARG A 221 0.83 2.06 -19.36
C ARG A 221 1.52 0.82 -18.78
N ILE A 222 2.84 0.68 -18.96
CA ILE A 222 3.61 -0.46 -18.42
C ILE A 222 3.47 -0.51 -16.89
N LYS A 223 3.55 0.65 -16.23
CA LYS A 223 3.40 0.76 -14.78
C LYS A 223 2.03 0.25 -14.32
N ARG A 224 0.96 0.69 -14.96
CA ARG A 224 -0.42 0.24 -14.66
C ARG A 224 -0.60 -1.25 -14.94
N GLU A 225 -0.20 -1.72 -16.12
CA GLU A 225 -0.30 -3.14 -16.50
C GLU A 225 0.44 -4.02 -15.50
N PHE A 226 1.63 -3.60 -15.05
CA PHE A 226 2.37 -4.31 -14.02
C PHE A 226 1.63 -4.32 -12.67
N CYS A 227 1.16 -3.18 -12.17
CA CYS A 227 0.38 -3.14 -10.93
C CYS A 227 -0.90 -3.99 -11.00
N TRP A 228 -1.63 -3.93 -12.11
CA TRP A 228 -2.82 -4.76 -12.33
C TRP A 228 -2.51 -6.24 -12.40
N SER A 229 -1.37 -6.63 -13.02
CA SER A 229 -0.93 -8.03 -13.06
C SER A 229 -0.67 -8.61 -11.67
N LEU A 230 -0.33 -7.75 -10.70
CA LEU A 230 -0.17 -8.09 -9.28
C LEU A 230 -1.46 -7.95 -8.47
N GLY A 231 -2.59 -7.57 -9.08
CA GLY A 231 -3.82 -7.26 -8.33
C GLY A 231 -3.65 -6.08 -7.37
N LEU A 232 -2.88 -5.05 -7.78
CA LEU A 232 -2.75 -3.77 -7.08
C LEU A 232 -3.43 -2.68 -7.93
N PRO A 233 -4.70 -2.33 -7.63
CA PRO A 233 -5.38 -1.24 -8.31
C PRO A 233 -4.62 0.08 -8.19
N VAL A 234 -4.65 0.89 -9.24
CA VAL A 234 -4.00 2.21 -9.27
C VAL A 234 -5.07 3.28 -9.49
N VAL A 235 -5.10 4.27 -8.61
CA VAL A 235 -5.99 5.42 -8.66
C VAL A 235 -5.20 6.62 -9.14
N ASP A 236 -5.53 7.13 -10.32
CA ASP A 236 -4.91 8.33 -10.86
C ASP A 236 -5.71 9.57 -10.48
N ILE A 237 -5.02 10.52 -9.87
CA ILE A 237 -5.57 11.81 -9.48
C ILE A 237 -4.84 12.88 -10.29
N PRO A 238 -5.50 13.53 -11.28
CA PRO A 238 -4.92 14.64 -12.01
C PRO A 238 -4.54 15.81 -11.10
N TYR A 239 -3.45 16.52 -11.41
CA TYR A 239 -3.06 17.75 -10.71
C TYR A 239 -4.08 18.90 -10.87
N THR A 240 -5.01 18.79 -11.82
CA THR A 240 -6.09 19.76 -12.04
C THR A 240 -7.25 19.57 -11.08
N GLU A 241 -7.32 18.45 -10.37
CA GLU A 241 -8.35 18.20 -9.36
C GLU A 241 -8.21 19.19 -8.20
N SER A 242 -9.34 19.76 -7.76
CA SER A 242 -9.42 20.57 -6.55
C SER A 242 -9.22 19.69 -5.31
N GLU A 243 -8.91 20.29 -4.16
CA GLU A 243 -8.79 19.55 -2.89
C GLU A 243 -10.07 18.77 -2.54
N GLU A 244 -11.26 19.31 -2.89
CA GLU A 244 -12.53 18.62 -2.70
C GLU A 244 -12.66 17.37 -3.59
N GLN A 245 -12.26 17.46 -4.86
CA GLN A 245 -12.30 16.32 -5.77
C GLN A 245 -11.28 15.24 -5.36
N ILE A 246 -10.08 15.66 -4.91
CA ILE A 246 -9.07 14.75 -4.35
C ILE A 246 -9.65 14.05 -3.12
N LEU A 247 -10.25 14.80 -2.19
CA LEU A 247 -10.90 14.25 -0.99
C LEU A 247 -11.94 13.19 -1.35
N ASN A 248 -12.89 13.53 -2.24
CA ASN A 248 -13.97 12.63 -2.63
C ASN A 248 -13.42 11.34 -3.26
N THR A 249 -12.42 11.46 -4.14
CA THR A 249 -11.78 10.30 -4.78
C THR A 249 -11.09 9.41 -3.74
N VAL A 250 -10.23 9.99 -2.89
CA VAL A 250 -9.50 9.22 -1.89
C VAL A 250 -10.47 8.55 -0.90
N ILE A 251 -11.47 9.26 -0.39
CA ILE A 251 -12.46 8.71 0.54
C ILE A 251 -13.28 7.59 -0.11
N TYR A 252 -13.67 7.74 -1.38
CA TYR A 252 -14.38 6.68 -2.11
C TYR A 252 -13.58 5.37 -2.11
N PHE A 253 -12.29 5.42 -2.45
CA PHE A 253 -11.45 4.22 -2.46
C PHE A 253 -11.17 3.70 -1.04
N LEU A 254 -10.97 4.57 -0.05
CA LEU A 254 -10.84 4.11 1.34
C LEU A 254 -12.10 3.36 1.80
N LYS A 255 -13.30 3.83 1.45
CA LYS A 255 -14.57 3.14 1.73
C LYS A 255 -14.74 1.84 0.93
N LEU A 256 -14.34 1.81 -0.34
CA LEU A 256 -14.40 0.61 -1.19
C LEU A 256 -13.61 -0.56 -0.58
N PHE A 257 -12.44 -0.24 0.00
CA PHE A 257 -11.57 -1.14 0.75
C PHE A 257 -11.90 -1.25 2.24
N GLU A 258 -12.92 -0.51 2.70
CA GLU A 258 -13.48 -0.53 4.06
C GLU A 258 -12.42 -0.20 5.12
N LEU A 259 -11.64 0.85 4.84
CA LEU A 259 -10.59 1.40 5.72
C LEU A 259 -11.09 2.57 6.58
N VAL A 260 -12.19 3.20 6.18
CA VAL A 260 -12.88 4.31 6.87
C VAL A 260 -14.39 4.12 6.77
#